data_AF-A0A1M2VD52-F1
#
_entry.id   AF-A0A1M2VD52-F1
#
_cell.length_a   1.000
_cell.length_b   1.000
_cell.length_c   1.000
_cell.angle_alpha   90.00
_cell.angle_beta   90.00
_cell.angle_gamma   90.00
#
_symmetry.space_group_name_H-M   'P 1'
#
loop_
_entity.id
_entity.type
_entity.pdbx_description
1 polymer ?
#
loop_
_entity_poly.entity_id
_entity_poly.type
_entity_poly.pdbx_seq_one_letter_code
_entity_poly.pdbx_strand_id
1 'polypeptide(L)'
;MPVAQQETPQIEKNKLIRGETGHRRRSSVSRGKRISSSYEATGVISHPHTSVSVASFFKHIDSELPEPQRTRQLLIWCSNRAMNSELADQAPQVSSSRRKSTNSGKDPPPLSTTQTDILKRTEESLIHMLAERKADTNVYGGAGSQSGDGRPLKENEQNVKNRMREARFNGHIQQKSVHAAMEKRKRALAAWKAKGMERASAEDLDDWGIVLGEASKRNLSST
;
A
#
# COMPACT_ATOMS: atom_id res chain seq x y z
N MET A 1 -21.08 -34.21 62.33
CA MET A 1 -22.40 -33.54 62.28
C MET A 1 -22.75 -33.32 60.82
N PRO A 2 -23.82 -33.93 60.27
CA PRO A 2 -24.24 -33.68 58.89
C PRO A 2 -24.91 -32.30 58.80
N VAL A 3 -24.46 -31.47 57.86
CA VAL A 3 -25.01 -30.11 57.65
C VAL A 3 -26.30 -30.22 56.85
N ALA A 4 -27.38 -29.60 57.34
CA ALA A 4 -28.68 -29.57 56.69
C ALA A 4 -28.61 -28.88 55.31
N GLN A 5 -29.04 -29.59 54.26
CA GLN A 5 -29.11 -29.10 52.88
C GLN A 5 -30.38 -28.28 52.62
N GLN A 6 -30.69 -27.30 53.48
CA GLN A 6 -31.72 -26.32 53.12
C GLN A 6 -31.04 -25.17 52.37
N GLU A 7 -31.19 -25.16 51.03
CA GLU A 7 -30.80 -24.02 50.21
C GLU A 7 -31.51 -22.78 50.76
N THR A 8 -30.76 -21.72 51.05
CA THR A 8 -31.35 -20.49 51.56
C THR A 8 -32.31 -19.91 50.51
N PRO A 9 -33.39 -19.20 50.91
CA PRO A 9 -34.36 -18.61 49.96
C PRO A 9 -33.69 -17.64 48.96
N GLN A 10 -32.53 -17.09 49.32
CA GLN A 10 -31.67 -16.30 48.44
C GLN A 10 -31.07 -17.14 47.29
N ILE A 11 -30.69 -18.40 47.57
CA ILE A 11 -30.14 -19.34 46.59
C ILE A 11 -31.23 -19.74 45.60
N GLU A 12 -32.44 -20.06 46.06
CA GLU A 12 -33.60 -20.38 45.20
C GLU A 12 -33.95 -19.23 44.26
N LYS A 13 -34.03 -17.99 44.80
CA LYS A 13 -34.24 -16.78 43.98
C LYS A 13 -33.14 -16.61 42.93
N ASN A 14 -31.88 -16.81 43.31
CA ASN A 14 -30.75 -16.71 42.39
C ASN A 14 -30.74 -17.83 41.33
N LYS A 15 -31.26 -19.02 41.67
CA LYS A 15 -31.42 -20.17 40.77
C LYS A 15 -32.52 -19.89 39.75
N LEU A 16 -33.63 -19.29 40.18
CA LEU A 16 -34.71 -18.83 39.32
C LEU A 16 -34.26 -17.75 38.33
N ILE A 17 -33.48 -16.75 38.79
CA ILE A 17 -32.88 -15.73 37.91
C ILE A 17 -31.87 -16.35 36.93
N ARG A 18 -31.21 -17.45 37.32
CA ARG A 18 -30.25 -18.17 36.46
C ARG A 18 -30.91 -19.13 35.47
N GLY A 19 -32.21 -19.37 35.56
CA GLY A 19 -32.99 -20.20 34.64
C GLY A 19 -32.69 -21.68 34.84
N GLU A 20 -33.63 -22.40 35.45
CA GLU A 20 -33.57 -23.87 35.64
C GLU A 20 -33.85 -24.65 34.34
N THR A 21 -34.17 -23.96 33.25
CA THR A 21 -34.20 -24.58 31.92
C THR A 21 -32.82 -24.44 31.28
N GLY A 22 -32.23 -25.57 30.92
CA GLY A 22 -30.94 -25.72 30.24
C GLY A 22 -30.87 -25.10 28.84
N HIS A 23 -31.32 -23.85 28.68
CA HIS A 23 -30.95 -23.01 27.56
C HIS A 23 -29.47 -22.67 27.72
N ARG A 24 -28.66 -23.52 27.10
CA ARG A 24 -27.23 -23.33 26.81
C ARG A 24 -27.01 -21.84 26.57
N ARG A 25 -26.40 -21.16 27.54
CA ARG A 25 -26.01 -19.76 27.41
C ARG A 25 -25.26 -19.64 26.09
N ARG A 26 -25.88 -19.07 25.05
CA ARG A 26 -25.22 -18.72 23.78
C ARG A 26 -24.29 -17.53 24.06
N SER A 27 -23.24 -17.78 24.84
CA SER A 27 -22.23 -16.81 25.25
C SER A 27 -21.33 -16.36 24.09
N SER A 28 -21.54 -16.87 22.88
CA SER A 28 -20.85 -16.47 21.66
C SER A 28 -21.55 -15.35 20.88
N VAL A 29 -22.85 -15.10 21.07
CA VAL A 29 -23.64 -14.20 20.19
C VAL A 29 -23.76 -12.76 20.73
N SER A 30 -23.30 -12.48 21.96
CA SER A 30 -23.34 -11.11 22.52
C SER A 30 -21.98 -10.41 22.55
N ARG A 31 -20.91 -11.06 22.08
CA ARG A 31 -19.56 -10.48 22.01
C ARG A 31 -19.52 -9.52 20.82
N GLY A 32 -19.67 -8.23 21.10
CA GLY A 32 -19.57 -7.15 20.12
C GLY A 32 -20.75 -6.18 20.13
N LYS A 33 -21.94 -6.64 20.55
CA LYS A 33 -23.17 -5.84 20.63
C LYS A 33 -22.99 -4.52 21.36
N ARG A 34 -22.34 -4.53 22.52
CA ARG A 34 -22.16 -3.31 23.33
C ARG A 34 -21.27 -2.26 22.66
N ILE A 35 -20.23 -2.71 21.95
CA ILE A 35 -19.21 -1.86 21.34
C ILE A 35 -19.76 -1.26 20.04
N SER A 36 -20.39 -2.10 19.22
CA SER A 36 -21.05 -1.65 17.99
C SER A 36 -22.27 -0.78 18.29
N SER A 37 -23.07 -1.11 19.32
CA SER A 37 -24.25 -0.31 19.70
C SER A 37 -23.88 1.06 20.26
N SER A 38 -22.81 1.18 21.07
CA SER A 38 -22.37 2.49 21.57
C SER A 38 -21.87 3.39 20.45
N TYR A 39 -21.19 2.80 19.45
CA TYR A 39 -20.75 3.53 18.28
C TYR A 39 -21.92 3.98 17.40
N GLU A 40 -22.94 3.12 17.21
CA GLU A 40 -24.13 3.48 16.43
C GLU A 40 -25.01 4.52 17.13
N ALA A 41 -25.24 4.37 18.45
CA ALA A 41 -26.16 5.22 19.20
C ALA A 41 -25.56 6.57 19.63
N THR A 42 -24.25 6.61 19.94
CA THR A 42 -23.61 7.80 20.52
C THR A 42 -22.47 8.33 19.64
N GLY A 43 -22.04 7.59 18.61
CA GLY A 43 -20.86 7.96 17.81
C GLY A 43 -19.53 7.78 18.54
N VAL A 44 -19.55 7.27 19.78
CA VAL A 44 -18.34 7.08 20.59
C VAL A 44 -17.58 5.85 20.10
N ILE A 45 -16.36 6.09 19.64
CA ILE A 45 -15.50 5.04 19.09
C ILE A 45 -14.81 4.30 20.26
N SER A 46 -15.44 3.23 20.74
CA SER A 46 -14.79 2.32 21.68
C SER A 46 -13.83 1.39 20.95
N HIS A 47 -12.61 1.25 21.45
CA HIS A 47 -11.54 0.48 20.82
C HIS A 47 -11.26 -0.83 21.59
N PRO A 48 -10.90 -1.93 20.89
CA PRO A 48 -10.39 -3.13 21.54
C PRO A 48 -9.13 -2.82 22.35
N HIS A 49 -8.94 -3.53 23.46
CA HIS A 49 -7.73 -3.38 24.28
C HIS A 49 -6.47 -3.72 23.47
N THR A 50 -5.33 -3.14 23.85
CA THR A 50 -4.05 -3.30 23.14
C THR A 50 -3.50 -4.73 23.14
N SER A 51 -4.07 -5.64 23.92
CA SER A 51 -3.74 -7.07 23.94
C SER A 51 -4.49 -7.88 22.87
N VAL A 52 -5.53 -7.31 22.27
CA VAL A 52 -6.31 -7.97 21.22
C VAL A 52 -5.53 -7.88 19.90
N SER A 53 -5.31 -9.03 19.26
CA SER A 53 -4.67 -9.08 17.95
C SER A 53 -5.54 -8.41 16.89
N VAL A 54 -4.96 -7.68 15.93
CA VAL A 54 -5.68 -7.08 14.79
C VAL A 54 -6.51 -8.14 14.03
N ALA A 55 -5.96 -9.34 13.87
CA ALA A 55 -6.63 -10.47 13.23
C ALA A 55 -7.91 -10.97 13.94
N SER A 56 -8.20 -10.51 15.17
CA SER A 56 -9.39 -10.91 15.93
C SER A 56 -10.37 -9.77 16.21
N PHE A 57 -10.12 -8.59 15.65
CA PHE A 57 -11.00 -7.43 15.76
C PHE A 57 -12.42 -7.73 15.26
N PHE A 58 -12.55 -8.44 14.14
CA PHE A 58 -13.85 -8.80 13.57
C PHE A 58 -14.78 -9.55 14.54
N LYS A 59 -14.22 -10.28 15.52
CA LYS A 59 -14.99 -11.03 16.54
C LYS A 59 -15.63 -10.14 17.60
N HIS A 60 -15.21 -8.88 17.68
CA HIS A 60 -15.69 -7.89 18.65
C HIS A 60 -16.67 -6.89 18.02
N ILE A 61 -17.00 -7.10 16.74
CA ILE A 61 -18.00 -6.34 16.00
C ILE A 61 -19.27 -7.18 15.98
N ASP A 62 -20.41 -6.54 16.20
CA ASP A 62 -21.71 -7.22 16.11
C ASP A 62 -21.95 -7.78 14.71
N SER A 63 -22.33 -9.06 14.64
CA SER A 63 -22.56 -9.79 13.39
C SER A 63 -23.88 -9.43 12.73
N GLU A 64 -24.84 -8.89 13.48
CA GLU A 64 -26.16 -8.48 12.96
C GLU A 64 -26.09 -7.16 12.17
N LEU A 65 -24.98 -6.42 12.26
CA LEU A 65 -24.81 -5.17 11.52
C LEU A 65 -24.55 -5.42 10.02
N PRO A 66 -25.02 -4.54 9.13
CA PRO A 66 -24.66 -4.56 7.71
C PRO A 66 -23.14 -4.58 7.48
N GLU A 67 -22.70 -5.39 6.50
CA GLU A 67 -21.29 -5.57 6.13
C GLU A 67 -20.52 -4.23 5.96
N PRO A 68 -21.06 -3.18 5.31
CA PRO A 68 -20.37 -1.89 5.19
C PRO A 68 -20.10 -1.21 6.53
N GLN A 69 -21.03 -1.32 7.47
CA GLN A 69 -20.87 -0.75 8.81
C GLN A 69 -19.84 -1.53 9.62
N ARG A 70 -19.83 -2.86 9.50
CA ARG A 70 -18.82 -3.72 10.13
C ARG A 70 -17.42 -3.40 9.61
N THR A 71 -17.27 -3.25 8.29
CA THR A 71 -16.00 -2.86 7.66
C THR A 71 -15.54 -1.48 8.10
N ARG A 72 -16.43 -0.50 8.18
CA ARG A 72 -16.11 0.84 8.70
C ARG A 72 -15.54 0.78 10.12
N GLN A 73 -16.21 0.07 11.03
CA GLN A 73 -15.73 -0.10 12.41
C GLN A 73 -14.35 -0.78 12.45
N LEU A 74 -14.18 -1.82 11.63
CA LEU A 74 -12.90 -2.52 11.52
C LEU A 74 -11.77 -1.60 11.03
N LEU A 75 -12.02 -0.80 9.99
CA LEU A 75 -11.05 0.16 9.45
C LEU A 75 -10.64 1.20 10.48
N ILE A 76 -11.60 1.77 11.22
CA ILE A 76 -11.32 2.73 12.28
C ILE A 76 -10.39 2.11 13.34
N TRP A 77 -10.66 0.88 13.78
CA TRP A 77 -9.82 0.20 14.76
C TRP A 77 -8.43 -0.13 14.24
N CYS A 78 -8.32 -0.57 12.99
CA CYS A 78 -7.04 -0.82 12.34
C CYS A 78 -6.21 0.46 12.22
N SER A 79 -6.82 1.56 11.76
CA SER A 79 -6.15 2.86 11.63
C SER A 79 -5.66 3.39 12.97
N ASN A 80 -6.50 3.36 14.02
CA ASN A 80 -6.09 3.80 15.35
C ASN A 80 -4.96 2.93 15.91
N ARG A 81 -4.99 1.61 15.65
CA ARG A 81 -3.94 0.70 16.08
C ARG A 81 -2.61 0.96 15.37
N ALA A 82 -2.64 1.22 14.07
CA ALA A 82 -1.46 1.57 13.29
C ALA A 82 -0.83 2.87 13.79
N MET A 83 -1.63 3.93 13.95
CA MET A 83 -1.19 5.23 14.47
C MET A 83 -0.49 5.10 15.84
N ASN A 84 -1.04 4.29 16.75
CA ASN A 84 -0.42 4.05 18.06
C ASN A 84 0.85 3.17 17.99
N SER A 85 0.95 2.28 17.00
CA SER A 85 2.16 1.47 16.79
C SER A 85 3.32 2.31 16.26
N GLU A 86 3.05 3.17 15.27
CA GLU A 86 4.04 4.10 14.72
C GLU A 86 4.54 5.08 15.80
N LEU A 87 3.66 5.51 16.71
CA LEU A 87 4.03 6.31 17.88
C LEU A 87 4.89 5.53 18.89
N ALA A 88 4.63 4.23 19.07
CA ALA A 88 5.39 3.37 19.98
C ALA A 88 6.79 3.04 19.42
N ASP A 89 6.92 2.85 18.11
CA ASP A 89 8.20 2.60 17.44
C ASP A 89 9.10 3.86 17.37
N GLN A 90 8.52 5.06 17.48
CA GLN A 90 9.24 6.35 17.56
C GLN A 90 9.63 6.76 19.00
N ALA A 91 9.12 6.08 20.03
CA ALA A 91 9.58 6.28 21.39
C ALA A 91 10.98 5.65 21.56
N PRO A 92 11.93 6.29 22.25
CA PRO A 92 13.23 5.69 22.52
C PRO A 92 13.03 4.59 23.57
N GLN A 93 12.66 3.39 23.14
CA GLN A 93 12.55 2.23 24.02
C GLN A 93 13.75 1.32 23.78
N VAL A 94 14.70 1.48 24.70
CA VAL A 94 15.49 0.40 25.27
C VAL A 94 14.71 -0.91 25.29
N SER A 95 15.31 -1.95 24.71
CA SER A 95 15.03 -3.36 25.02
C SER A 95 13.69 -3.94 24.54
N SER A 96 13.60 -4.33 23.25
CA SER A 96 13.05 -5.66 22.94
C SER A 96 13.46 -6.14 21.55
N SER A 97 13.97 -7.38 21.53
CA SER A 97 14.35 -8.24 20.41
C SER A 97 13.86 -7.81 19.03
N ARG A 98 14.69 -7.01 18.35
CA ARG A 98 14.54 -6.69 16.92
C ARG A 98 14.75 -7.98 16.14
N ARG A 99 13.69 -8.50 15.51
CA ARG A 99 13.83 -9.46 14.40
C ARG A 99 14.67 -8.78 13.33
N LYS A 100 15.98 -9.05 13.34
CA LYS A 100 16.92 -8.66 12.30
C LYS A 100 16.50 -9.39 11.04
N SER A 101 15.69 -8.74 10.20
CA SER A 101 15.51 -9.19 8.83
C SER A 101 16.90 -9.13 8.18
N THR A 102 17.35 -10.24 7.63
CA THR A 102 18.67 -10.37 6.98
C THR A 102 18.71 -9.72 5.60
N ASN A 103 17.74 -8.86 5.28
CA ASN A 103 17.61 -8.20 3.98
C ASN A 103 18.13 -6.76 4.07
N SER A 104 19.41 -6.63 4.38
CA SER A 104 20.16 -5.36 4.33
C SER A 104 19.96 -4.69 2.97
N GLY A 105 19.28 -3.53 2.97
CA GLY A 105 19.20 -2.63 1.81
C GLY A 105 17.80 -2.31 1.28
N LYS A 106 16.71 -2.74 1.93
CA LYS A 106 15.33 -2.42 1.47
C LYS A 106 14.50 -1.58 2.45
N ASP A 107 15.02 -1.26 3.63
CA ASP A 107 14.26 -0.45 4.58
C ASP A 107 14.37 1.02 4.18
N PRO A 108 13.24 1.71 3.93
CA PRO A 108 13.27 3.14 3.65
C PRO A 108 13.87 3.90 4.85
N PRO A 109 14.56 5.03 4.61
CA PRO A 109 15.07 5.85 5.69
C PRO A 109 13.92 6.28 6.63
N PRO A 110 14.19 6.43 7.95
CA PRO A 110 13.17 6.84 8.90
C PRO A 110 12.58 8.19 8.47
N LEU A 111 11.26 8.33 8.59
CA LEU A 111 10.54 9.53 8.19
C LEU A 111 11.02 10.75 9.01
N SER A 112 11.17 11.90 8.35
CA SER A 112 11.46 13.17 9.04
C SER A 112 10.32 13.59 9.96
N THR A 113 10.60 14.40 10.97
CA THR A 113 9.60 14.90 11.93
C THR A 113 8.41 15.56 11.23
N THR A 114 8.67 16.45 10.27
CA THR A 114 7.62 17.09 9.46
C THR A 114 6.75 16.08 8.70
N GLN A 115 7.35 15.03 8.14
CA GLN A 115 6.60 13.98 7.44
C GLN A 115 5.74 13.16 8.41
N THR A 116 6.25 12.87 9.62
CA THR A 116 5.47 12.17 10.65
C THR A 116 4.28 13.00 11.12
N ASP A 117 4.42 14.32 11.24
CA ASP A 117 3.32 15.20 11.64
C ASP A 117 2.25 15.30 10.54
N ILE A 118 2.67 15.35 9.27
CA ILE A 118 1.74 15.31 8.13
C ILE A 118 0.98 13.98 8.14
N LEU A 119 1.69 12.85 8.30
CA LEU A 119 1.10 11.51 8.36
C LEU A 119 0.04 11.43 9.48
N LYS A 120 0.38 11.86 10.69
CA LYS A 120 -0.56 11.87 11.84
C LYS A 120 -1.81 12.67 11.53
N ARG A 121 -1.68 13.90 11.01
CA ARG A 121 -2.83 14.75 10.65
C ARG A 121 -3.71 14.08 9.60
N THR A 122 -3.11 13.41 8.62
CA THR A 122 -3.87 12.69 7.58
C THR A 122 -4.57 11.45 8.12
N GLU A 123 -3.92 10.71 9.03
CA GLU A 123 -4.51 9.53 9.67
C GLU A 123 -5.68 9.91 10.58
N GLU A 124 -5.52 10.97 11.38
CA GLU A 124 -6.58 11.55 12.22
C GLU A 124 -7.77 12.00 11.36
N SER A 125 -7.50 12.70 10.25
CA SER A 125 -8.53 13.11 9.28
C SER A 125 -9.28 11.92 8.70
N LEU A 126 -8.59 10.84 8.36
CA LEU A 126 -9.20 9.61 7.85
C LEU A 126 -10.10 8.95 8.90
N ILE A 127 -9.68 8.88 10.15
CA ILE A 127 -10.50 8.34 11.25
C ILE A 127 -11.77 9.18 11.43
N HIS A 128 -11.66 10.51 11.39
CA HIS A 128 -12.79 11.42 11.44
C HIS A 128 -13.76 11.22 10.26
N MET A 129 -13.25 11.15 9.03
CA MET A 129 -14.09 10.92 7.83
C MET A 129 -14.81 9.57 7.88
N LEU A 130 -14.15 8.51 8.38
CA LEU A 130 -14.77 7.22 8.60
C LEU A 130 -15.86 7.29 9.66
N ALA A 131 -15.61 8.00 10.78
CA ALA A 131 -16.55 8.16 11.88
C ALA A 131 -17.82 8.93 11.48
N GLU A 132 -17.66 10.02 10.72
CA GLU A 132 -18.74 10.87 10.20
C GLU A 132 -19.49 10.26 9.01
N ARG A 133 -19.13 9.04 8.60
CA ARG A 133 -19.70 8.33 7.46
C ARG A 133 -19.46 8.99 6.09
N LYS A 134 -18.51 9.92 5.99
CA LYS A 134 -18.14 10.60 4.73
C LYS A 134 -17.32 9.73 3.78
N ALA A 135 -16.67 8.69 4.30
CA ALA A 135 -15.97 7.70 3.50
C ALA A 135 -16.90 6.53 3.13
N ASP A 136 -16.93 6.22 1.83
CA ASP A 136 -17.63 5.07 1.28
C ASP A 136 -16.92 3.78 1.70
N THR A 137 -17.65 2.95 2.44
CA THR A 137 -17.16 1.65 2.95
C THR A 137 -17.98 0.50 2.40
N ASN A 138 -18.64 0.72 1.26
CA ASN A 138 -19.43 -0.30 0.61
C ASN A 138 -18.52 -1.49 0.22
N VAL A 139 -18.84 -2.66 0.77
CA VAL A 139 -18.10 -3.91 0.54
C VAL A 139 -18.67 -4.67 -0.65
N TYR A 140 -19.93 -4.40 -0.99
CA TYR A 140 -20.57 -4.98 -2.16
C TYR A 140 -20.03 -4.27 -3.38
N GLY A 141 -19.04 -4.89 -4.03
CA GLY A 141 -18.46 -4.37 -5.26
C GLY A 141 -19.56 -4.16 -6.29
N GLY A 142 -19.84 -2.89 -6.62
CA GLY A 142 -20.47 -2.58 -7.89
C GLY A 142 -19.52 -3.07 -8.97
N ALA A 143 -19.93 -4.09 -9.73
CA ALA A 143 -19.27 -4.49 -10.96
C ALA A 143 -19.22 -3.24 -11.87
N GLY A 144 -18.14 -2.45 -11.79
CA GLY A 144 -18.04 -1.16 -12.47
C GLY A 144 -17.59 0.03 -11.62
N SER A 145 -17.34 -0.12 -10.31
CA SER A 145 -16.68 0.95 -9.54
C SER A 145 -15.24 1.08 -10.04
N GLN A 146 -15.02 1.98 -10.98
CA GLN A 146 -13.68 2.50 -11.30
C GLN A 146 -13.19 3.21 -10.03
N SER A 147 -12.58 2.46 -9.13
CA SER A 147 -12.11 2.94 -7.82
C SER A 147 -10.83 3.81 -7.92
N GLY A 148 -10.68 4.55 -9.01
CA GLY A 148 -9.77 5.68 -9.11
C GLY A 148 -10.63 6.93 -9.23
N ASP A 149 -10.35 7.95 -8.44
CA ASP A 149 -11.05 9.24 -8.40
C ASP A 149 -10.92 10.05 -9.73
N GLY A 150 -10.75 9.37 -10.87
CA GLY A 150 -10.34 9.90 -12.17
C GLY A 150 -8.94 10.51 -12.18
N ARG A 151 -8.32 10.66 -11.01
CA ARG A 151 -7.04 11.37 -10.86
C ARG A 151 -5.93 10.53 -11.48
N PRO A 152 -5.09 11.14 -12.34
CA PRO A 152 -3.95 10.45 -12.88
C PRO A 152 -3.04 9.98 -11.75
N LEU A 153 -2.70 8.69 -11.74
CA LEU A 153 -1.76 8.13 -10.78
C LEU A 153 -0.42 8.84 -10.93
N LYS A 154 0.16 9.27 -9.80
CA LYS A 154 1.48 9.88 -9.80
C LYS A 154 2.51 8.86 -10.27
N GLU A 155 3.36 9.26 -11.21
CA GLU A 155 4.43 8.40 -11.72
C GLU A 155 5.37 7.99 -10.57
N ASN A 156 5.73 6.70 -10.53
CA ASN A 156 6.63 6.16 -9.53
C ASN A 156 7.98 6.89 -9.57
N GLU A 157 8.44 7.43 -8.44
CA GLU A 157 9.67 8.22 -8.36
C GLU A 157 10.90 7.45 -8.86
N GLN A 158 10.91 6.12 -8.66
CA GLN A 158 11.98 5.27 -9.17
C GLN A 158 11.96 5.15 -10.70
N ASN A 159 10.78 5.14 -11.32
CA ASN A 159 10.66 5.11 -12.78
C ASN A 159 11.22 6.38 -13.41
N VAL A 160 10.96 7.54 -12.79
CA VAL A 160 11.53 8.83 -13.23
C VAL A 160 13.06 8.80 -13.16
N LYS A 161 13.62 8.31 -12.03
CA LYS A 161 15.09 8.18 -11.87
C LYS A 161 15.70 7.17 -12.85
N ASN A 162 15.01 6.07 -13.14
CA ASN A 162 15.43 5.09 -14.12
C ASN A 162 15.45 5.68 -15.53
N ARG A 163 14.40 6.43 -15.93
CA ARG A 163 14.34 7.11 -17.23
C ARG A 163 15.53 8.05 -17.45
N MET A 164 15.90 8.84 -16.44
CA MET A 164 17.08 9.71 -16.53
C MET A 164 18.39 8.92 -16.69
N ARG A 165 18.53 7.80 -15.96
CA ARG A 165 19.73 6.95 -16.08
C ARG A 165 19.82 6.29 -17.45
N GLU A 166 18.72 5.76 -17.96
CA GLU A 166 18.64 5.17 -19.30
C GLU A 166 18.96 6.20 -20.39
N ALA A 167 18.44 7.43 -20.29
CA ALA A 167 18.76 8.51 -21.23
C ALA A 167 20.26 8.83 -21.26
N ARG A 168 20.91 8.94 -20.09
CA ARG A 168 22.36 9.16 -20.00
C ARG A 168 23.17 8.00 -20.57
N PHE A 169 22.78 6.77 -20.21
CA PHE A 169 23.44 5.56 -20.68
C PHE A 169 23.33 5.42 -22.20
N ASN A 170 22.13 5.58 -22.75
CA ASN A 170 21.87 5.49 -24.19
C ASN A 170 22.60 6.60 -24.96
N GLY A 171 22.66 7.82 -24.42
CA GLY A 171 23.45 8.91 -25.01
C GLY A 171 24.93 8.56 -25.13
N HIS A 172 25.52 7.93 -24.09
CA HIS A 172 26.92 7.49 -24.12
C HIS A 172 27.16 6.37 -25.13
N ILE A 173 26.23 5.42 -25.23
CA ILE A 173 26.29 4.35 -26.24
C ILE A 173 26.21 4.93 -27.65
N GLN A 174 25.31 5.89 -27.88
CA GLN A 174 25.15 6.54 -29.17
C GLN A 174 26.39 7.35 -29.57
N GLN A 175 26.99 8.09 -28.63
CA GLN A 175 28.25 8.79 -28.89
C GLN A 175 29.38 7.83 -29.27
N LYS A 176 29.53 6.72 -28.55
CA LYS A 176 30.52 5.70 -28.85
C LYS A 176 30.27 5.02 -30.21
N SER A 177 29.01 4.73 -30.54
CA SER A 177 28.67 4.11 -31.82
C SER A 177 28.93 5.06 -33.00
N VAL A 178 28.60 6.35 -32.86
CA VAL A 178 28.90 7.38 -33.87
C VAL A 178 30.41 7.54 -34.04
N HIS A 179 31.17 7.62 -32.95
CA HIS A 179 32.62 7.71 -33.01
C HIS A 179 33.24 6.49 -33.71
N ALA A 180 32.80 5.27 -33.36
CA ALA A 180 33.25 4.04 -34.00
C ALA A 180 32.90 4.01 -35.51
N ALA A 181 31.71 4.49 -35.90
CA ALA A 181 31.30 4.60 -37.29
C ALA A 181 32.17 5.61 -38.07
N MET A 182 32.47 6.77 -37.48
CA MET A 182 33.38 7.76 -38.08
C MET A 182 34.79 7.20 -38.27
N GLU A 183 35.34 6.51 -37.28
CA GLU A 183 36.66 5.87 -37.39
C GLU A 183 36.68 4.78 -38.46
N LYS A 184 35.60 3.99 -38.60
CA LYS A 184 35.46 3.02 -39.68
C LYS A 184 35.44 3.72 -41.05
N ARG A 185 34.72 4.85 -41.19
CA ARG A 185 34.68 5.66 -42.42
C ARG A 185 36.06 6.23 -42.75
N LYS A 186 36.79 6.78 -41.78
CA LYS A 186 38.16 7.27 -41.96
C LYS A 186 39.11 6.17 -42.43
N ARG A 187 39.05 4.98 -41.82
CA ARG A 187 39.85 3.81 -42.23
C ARG A 187 39.52 3.34 -43.63
N ALA A 188 38.23 3.28 -43.98
CA ALA A 188 37.81 2.92 -45.33
C ALA A 188 38.33 3.92 -46.37
N LEU A 189 38.23 5.23 -46.09
CA LEU A 189 38.74 6.29 -46.96
C LEU A 189 40.26 6.24 -47.11
N ALA A 190 40.99 6.00 -46.01
CA ALA A 190 42.44 5.82 -46.04
C ALA A 190 42.85 4.57 -46.86
N ALA A 191 42.15 3.46 -46.71
CA ALA A 191 42.38 2.24 -47.49
C ALA A 191 42.05 2.44 -48.98
N TRP A 192 41.01 3.21 -49.29
CA TRP A 192 40.62 3.53 -50.67
C TRP A 192 41.65 4.42 -51.36
N LYS A 193 42.13 5.45 -50.65
CA LYS A 193 43.22 6.33 -51.11
C LYS A 193 44.53 5.57 -51.31
N ALA A 194 44.85 4.62 -50.43
CA ALA A 194 46.04 3.77 -50.56
C ALA A 194 45.99 2.81 -51.77
N LYS A 195 44.79 2.45 -52.25
CA LYS A 195 44.60 1.62 -53.46
C LYS A 195 44.75 2.38 -54.78
N GLY A 196 45.03 3.69 -54.76
CA GLY A 196 45.40 4.45 -55.97
C GLY A 196 44.25 4.77 -56.92
N MET A 197 42.98 4.71 -56.47
CA MET A 197 41.84 5.14 -57.27
C MET A 197 41.77 6.68 -57.35
N GLU A 198 42.13 7.27 -58.49
CA GLU A 198 41.98 8.70 -58.73
C GLU A 198 40.49 9.09 -58.89
N ARG A 199 40.07 10.05 -58.05
CA ARG A 199 38.87 10.91 -58.14
C ARG A 199 37.50 10.21 -58.22
N ALA A 200 36.96 9.89 -57.05
CA ALA A 200 35.52 10.06 -56.77
C ALA A 200 35.36 11.32 -55.90
N SER A 201 34.43 12.20 -56.26
CA SER A 201 34.20 13.44 -55.51
C SER A 201 33.45 13.12 -54.21
N ALA A 202 33.46 14.03 -53.22
CA ALA A 202 32.81 13.81 -51.93
C ALA A 202 31.30 13.44 -52.04
N GLU A 203 30.70 13.73 -53.20
CA GLU A 203 29.30 13.49 -53.58
C GLU A 203 29.00 12.01 -53.91
N ASP A 204 29.98 11.20 -54.34
CA ASP A 204 29.75 9.79 -54.71
C ASP A 204 29.58 8.85 -53.49
N LEU A 205 29.81 9.37 -52.27
CA LEU A 205 29.65 8.63 -51.02
C LEU A 205 28.27 8.84 -50.36
N ASP A 206 27.47 9.78 -50.86
CA ASP A 206 26.12 10.02 -50.35
C ASP A 206 25.08 9.07 -50.99
N ASP A 207 25.41 8.39 -52.09
CA ASP A 207 24.52 7.41 -52.76
C ASP A 207 24.31 6.12 -51.94
N TRP A 208 25.24 5.79 -51.03
CA TRP A 208 25.02 4.72 -50.03
C TRP A 208 24.21 5.17 -48.81
N GLY A 209 23.67 6.40 -48.85
CA GLY A 209 22.90 7.05 -47.79
C GLY A 209 21.41 6.71 -47.74
N ILE A 210 20.85 5.91 -48.65
CA ILE A 210 19.42 5.58 -48.67
C ILE A 210 19.15 4.17 -48.11
N VAL A 211 19.48 3.91 -46.84
CA VAL A 211 18.86 2.77 -46.11
C VAL A 211 18.58 3.08 -44.63
N LEU A 212 19.29 4.02 -43.99
CA LEU A 212 19.11 4.28 -42.55
C LEU A 212 18.07 5.36 -42.19
N GLY A 213 17.46 6.02 -43.18
CA GLY A 213 16.42 7.04 -42.98
C GLY A 213 14.97 6.51 -42.93
N GLU A 214 14.70 5.34 -43.50
CA GLU A 214 13.34 4.80 -43.64
C GLU A 214 12.87 3.87 -42.52
N ALA A 215 13.78 3.48 -41.61
CA ALA A 215 13.41 2.75 -40.40
C ALA A 215 12.94 3.67 -39.27
N SER A 216 13.31 4.96 -39.28
CA SER A 216 12.93 5.92 -38.24
C SER A 216 11.54 6.53 -38.46
N LYS A 217 11.05 6.60 -39.71
CA LYS A 217 9.73 7.17 -40.03
C LYS A 217 8.56 6.18 -39.89
N ARG A 218 8.80 4.87 -39.78
CA ARG A 218 7.75 3.85 -39.60
C ARG A 218 7.33 3.60 -38.15
N ASN A 219 8.09 4.08 -37.16
CA ASN A 219 7.74 3.97 -35.74
C ASN A 219 7.02 5.20 -35.17
N LEU A 220 6.70 6.19 -36.00
CA LEU A 220 5.92 7.39 -35.62
C LEU A 220 4.50 7.40 -36.21
N SER A 221 4.09 6.35 -36.93
CA SER A 221 2.75 6.24 -37.53
C SER A 221 1.87 5.16 -36.92
N SER A 222 2.22 4.63 -35.75
CA SER A 222 1.42 3.61 -35.06
C SER A 222 1.46 3.77 -33.55
N THR A 223 1.02 4.93 -33.06
CA THR A 223 0.47 5.16 -31.71
C THR A 223 -0.55 6.28 -31.79
#